data_AF-A0A9D9KWI2-F1
#
_entry.id   AF-A0A9D9KWI2-F1
#
_cell.length_a   1.000
_cell.length_b   1.000
_cell.length_c   1.000
_cell.angle_alpha   90.00
_cell.angle_beta   90.00
_cell.angle_gamma   90.00
#
_symmetry.space_group_name_H-M   'P 1'
#
loop_
_entity.id
_entity.type
_entity.pdbx_description
1 polymer ?
#
loop_
_entity_poly.entity_id
_entity_poly.type
_entity_poly.pdbx_seq_one_letter_code
_entity_poly.pdbx_strand_id
1 'polypeptide(L)'
;MKSGIIKKTTSYIMGIPMNEADIDTPELVYNRIKASDEFELKEINFDDKNICPMVTVGYKEMEFIVDLKIEPVSAISPDFMFSHPVPDECVKQIKQANNGLTVSITFNDDILASHHFQLKLLNCIIPELAAVVDFNVRRIFSPLWLKQVAASAVAPGPAYIYSINIAADRENSSEGAGRAWVFTQGLNRCGFMELEVINAEEKNIDFYATSI
;
A
#
# COMPACT_ATOMS: atom_id res chain seq x y z
N MET A 1 -8.09 24.70 -23.83
CA MET A 1 -7.82 24.22 -22.45
C MET A 1 -6.92 23.01 -22.55
N LYS A 2 -5.76 22.99 -21.90
CA LYS A 2 -5.05 21.72 -21.65
C LYS A 2 -5.98 20.88 -20.76
N SER A 3 -6.27 19.64 -21.14
CA SER A 3 -7.10 18.77 -20.30
C SER A 3 -6.48 18.69 -18.91
N GLY A 4 -7.26 18.96 -17.86
CA GLY A 4 -6.81 18.95 -16.46
C GLY A 4 -6.54 17.54 -15.92
N ILE A 5 -5.83 16.71 -16.69
CA ILE A 5 -5.47 15.35 -16.32
C ILE A 5 -4.26 15.44 -15.39
N ILE A 6 -4.44 15.01 -14.14
CA ILE A 6 -3.37 14.90 -13.17
C ILE A 6 -2.68 13.56 -13.40
N LYS A 7 -1.35 13.59 -13.58
CA LYS A 7 -0.57 12.36 -13.78
C LYS A 7 -0.58 11.54 -12.49
N LYS A 8 -0.93 10.26 -12.61
CA LYS A 8 -0.87 9.29 -11.50
C LYS A 8 0.57 9.13 -11.02
N THR A 9 0.75 9.15 -9.71
CA THR A 9 1.99 8.71 -9.08
C THR A 9 2.00 7.18 -8.95
N THR A 10 3.18 6.60 -8.75
CA THR A 10 3.33 5.17 -8.48
C THR A 10 2.73 4.84 -7.10
N SER A 11 2.03 3.71 -7.01
CA SER A 11 1.55 3.11 -5.77
C SER A 11 2.60 2.16 -5.22
N TYR A 12 3.05 2.38 -3.99
CA TYR A 12 4.03 1.55 -3.28
C TYR A 12 3.41 0.78 -2.11
N ILE A 13 3.40 -0.56 -2.15
CA ILE A 13 2.89 -1.41 -1.07
C ILE A 13 3.91 -2.51 -0.75
N MET A 14 4.31 -2.61 0.52
CA MET A 14 5.25 -3.62 1.02
C MET A 14 4.54 -4.73 1.78
N GLY A 15 4.99 -5.96 1.55
CA GLY A 15 4.68 -7.10 2.40
C GLY A 15 5.86 -7.42 3.30
N ILE A 16 5.60 -7.53 4.60
CA ILE A 16 6.59 -8.02 5.56
C ILE A 16 6.36 -9.52 5.70
N PRO A 17 7.32 -10.39 5.35
CA PRO A 17 7.14 -11.83 5.44
C PRO A 17 7.26 -12.33 6.90
N MET A 18 6.59 -13.44 7.20
CA MET A 18 6.83 -14.19 8.44
C MET A 18 8.24 -14.80 8.47
N ASN A 19 8.78 -15.13 7.30
CA ASN A 19 10.13 -15.65 7.13
C ASN A 19 10.86 -14.88 6.02
N GLU A 20 11.92 -14.13 6.34
CA GLU A 20 12.68 -13.36 5.34
C GLU A 20 13.25 -14.24 4.23
N ALA A 21 13.53 -15.52 4.51
CA ALA A 21 14.01 -16.47 3.50
C ALA A 21 13.02 -16.67 2.34
N ASP A 22 11.74 -16.33 2.52
CA ASP A 22 10.74 -16.38 1.46
C ASP A 22 10.98 -15.33 0.37
N ILE A 23 11.74 -14.26 0.66
CA ILE A 23 12.05 -13.18 -0.29
C ILE A 23 13.55 -13.03 -0.55
N ASP A 24 14.38 -13.97 -0.10
CA ASP A 24 15.85 -13.90 -0.20
C ASP A 24 16.35 -13.73 -1.64
N THR A 25 15.67 -14.36 -2.61
CA THR A 25 16.06 -14.26 -4.01
C THR A 25 14.88 -13.84 -4.90
N PRO A 26 15.14 -13.02 -5.94
CA PRO A 26 14.11 -12.65 -6.91
C PRO A 26 13.45 -13.86 -7.58
N GLU A 27 14.21 -14.95 -7.79
CA GLU A 27 13.72 -16.22 -8.35
C GLU A 27 12.51 -16.75 -7.60
N LEU A 28 12.57 -16.76 -6.26
CA LEU A 28 11.48 -17.25 -5.43
C LEU A 28 10.20 -16.44 -5.66
N VAL A 29 10.35 -15.13 -5.81
CA VAL A 29 9.24 -14.19 -6.00
C VAL A 29 8.56 -14.43 -7.35
N TYR A 30 9.29 -14.37 -8.47
CA TYR A 30 8.66 -14.52 -9.78
C TYR A 30 8.26 -15.96 -10.11
N ASN A 31 8.88 -16.98 -9.50
CA ASN A 31 8.44 -18.36 -9.67
C ASN A 31 7.05 -18.60 -9.03
N ARG A 32 6.71 -17.90 -7.95
CA ARG A 32 5.35 -17.95 -7.39
C ARG A 32 4.32 -17.29 -8.32
N ILE A 33 4.69 -16.24 -9.05
CA ILE A 33 3.83 -15.67 -10.10
C ILE A 33 3.62 -16.70 -11.21
N LYS A 34 4.68 -17.35 -11.70
CA LYS A 34 4.60 -18.39 -12.74
C LYS A 34 3.75 -19.60 -12.33
N ALA A 35 3.74 -19.94 -11.05
CA ALA A 35 2.99 -21.06 -10.50
C ALA A 35 1.54 -20.71 -10.16
N SER A 36 1.13 -19.44 -10.29
CA SER A 36 -0.23 -18.99 -10.01
C SER A 36 -1.15 -19.26 -11.20
N ASP A 37 -2.34 -19.79 -10.93
CA ASP A 37 -3.41 -19.89 -11.94
C ASP A 37 -4.14 -18.55 -12.15
N GLU A 38 -3.91 -17.56 -11.27
CA GLU A 38 -4.58 -16.24 -11.32
C GLU A 38 -3.78 -15.20 -12.12
N PHE A 39 -2.47 -15.39 -12.26
CA PHE A 39 -1.56 -14.43 -12.89
C PHE A 39 -0.81 -15.05 -14.06
N GLU A 40 -0.61 -14.25 -15.11
CA GLU A 40 0.25 -14.63 -16.22
C GLU A 40 1.53 -13.80 -16.18
N LEU A 41 2.68 -14.44 -15.92
CA LEU A 41 3.97 -13.76 -16.03
C LEU A 41 4.40 -13.69 -17.51
N LYS A 42 4.32 -12.50 -18.10
CA LYS A 42 4.59 -12.31 -19.53
C LYS A 42 6.05 -11.98 -19.82
N GLU A 43 6.62 -11.05 -19.06
CA GLU A 43 7.99 -10.59 -19.27
C GLU A 43 8.71 -10.39 -17.94
N ILE A 44 10.04 -10.61 -17.96
CA ILE A 44 10.95 -10.32 -16.85
C ILE A 44 12.06 -9.45 -17.44
N ASN A 45 12.21 -8.24 -16.91
CA ASN A 45 13.22 -7.29 -17.32
C ASN A 45 14.18 -7.02 -16.14
N PHE A 46 15.43 -7.42 -16.33
CA PHE A 46 16.49 -7.21 -15.35
C PHE A 46 17.15 -5.86 -15.61
N ASP A 47 17.24 -5.04 -14.57
CA ASP A 47 18.05 -3.84 -14.55
C ASP A 47 19.32 -4.14 -13.76
N ASP A 48 20.49 -3.87 -14.34
CA ASP A 48 21.80 -4.06 -13.70
C ASP A 48 21.93 -3.33 -12.35
N LYS A 49 21.02 -2.37 -12.07
CA LYS A 49 20.99 -1.58 -10.83
C LYS A 49 20.08 -2.13 -9.73
N ASN A 50 19.14 -3.02 -10.05
CA ASN A 50 18.13 -3.49 -9.09
C ASN A 50 18.32 -4.99 -8.82
N ILE A 51 18.25 -5.38 -7.54
CA ILE A 51 18.32 -6.79 -7.14
C ILE A 51 17.12 -7.56 -7.69
N CYS A 52 15.94 -6.96 -7.65
CA CYS A 52 14.71 -7.55 -8.18
C CYS A 52 14.39 -7.02 -9.59
N PRO A 53 13.87 -7.87 -10.49
CA PRO A 53 13.50 -7.45 -11.83
C PRO A 53 12.19 -6.66 -11.84
N MET A 54 12.01 -5.86 -12.88
CA MET A 54 10.68 -5.44 -13.29
C MET A 54 10.00 -6.59 -14.03
N VAL A 55 8.73 -6.83 -13.74
CA VAL A 55 7.95 -7.90 -14.37
C VAL A 55 6.67 -7.37 -14.98
N THR A 56 6.30 -7.91 -16.14
CA THR A 56 5.00 -7.64 -16.77
C THR A 56 4.06 -8.79 -16.41
N VAL A 57 2.97 -8.47 -15.72
CA VAL A 57 2.00 -9.44 -15.21
C VAL A 57 0.62 -9.18 -15.79
N GLY A 58 0.07 -10.19 -16.45
CA GLY A 58 -1.33 -10.24 -16.85
C GLY A 58 -2.23 -10.62 -15.69
N TYR A 59 -3.36 -9.93 -15.55
CA TYR A 59 -4.41 -10.24 -14.59
C TYR A 59 -5.77 -9.86 -15.17
N LYS A 60 -6.62 -10.86 -15.40
CA LYS A 60 -7.86 -10.71 -16.18
C LYS A 60 -7.52 -10.09 -17.56
N GLU A 61 -8.29 -9.11 -18.01
CA GLU A 61 -8.05 -8.37 -19.27
C GLU A 61 -7.06 -7.20 -19.12
N MET A 62 -6.33 -7.12 -17.99
CA MET A 62 -5.37 -6.05 -17.71
C MET A 62 -3.94 -6.57 -17.71
N GLU A 63 -3.03 -5.63 -17.94
CA GLU A 63 -1.59 -5.85 -17.85
C GLU A 63 -0.99 -4.76 -16.95
N PHE A 64 -0.05 -5.18 -16.10
CA PHE A 64 0.66 -4.30 -15.20
C PHE A 64 2.16 -4.48 -15.34
N ILE A 65 2.87 -3.36 -15.44
CA ILE A 65 4.31 -3.32 -15.23
C ILE A 65 4.54 -3.18 -13.72
N VAL A 66 5.17 -4.17 -13.13
CA VAL A 66 5.41 -4.28 -11.70
C VAL A 66 6.88 -4.13 -11.41
N ASP A 67 7.22 -3.17 -10.58
CA ASP A 67 8.55 -2.99 -10.02
C ASP A 67 8.59 -3.63 -8.63
N LEU A 68 9.37 -4.71 -8.51
CA LEU A 68 9.56 -5.48 -7.28
C LEU A 68 10.84 -5.01 -6.61
N LYS A 69 10.82 -4.76 -5.29
CA LYS A 69 12.01 -4.34 -4.54
C LYS A 69 12.06 -4.97 -3.17
N ILE A 70 13.20 -5.55 -2.82
CA ILE A 70 13.51 -5.93 -1.44
C ILE A 70 14.08 -4.69 -0.76
N GLU A 71 13.39 -4.18 0.26
CA GLU A 71 13.73 -2.91 0.90
C GLU A 71 13.72 -3.05 2.43
N PRO A 72 14.54 -2.26 3.14
CA PRO A 72 14.55 -2.29 4.59
C PRO A 72 13.19 -1.88 5.20
N VAL A 73 12.74 -2.65 6.19
CA VAL A 73 11.55 -2.35 7.02
C VAL A 73 11.73 -1.03 7.79
N SER A 74 12.98 -0.58 8.00
CA SER A 74 13.29 0.71 8.62
C SER A 74 12.78 1.92 7.83
N ALA A 75 12.34 1.75 6.58
CA ALA A 75 11.63 2.78 5.82
C ALA A 75 10.22 3.09 6.39
N ILE A 76 9.67 2.23 7.24
CA ILE A 76 8.37 2.41 7.87
C ILE A 76 8.52 3.35 9.06
N SER A 77 7.90 4.51 8.96
CA SER A 77 7.91 5.52 10.01
C SER A 77 7.01 5.12 11.20
N PRO A 78 7.35 5.46 12.45
CA PRO A 78 6.58 5.08 13.65
C PRO A 78 5.14 5.60 13.71
N ASP A 79 4.79 6.59 12.91
CA ASP A 79 3.46 7.20 12.82
C ASP A 79 2.52 6.48 11.84
N PHE A 80 2.95 5.38 11.23
CA PHE A 80 2.06 4.50 10.49
C PHE A 80 1.04 3.86 11.43
N MET A 81 -0.23 3.86 11.02
CA MET A 81 -1.32 3.35 11.85
C MET A 81 -1.79 1.98 11.40
N PHE A 82 -2.05 1.09 12.35
CA PHE A 82 -2.74 -0.17 12.08
C PHE A 82 -4.21 0.08 11.71
N SER A 83 -4.67 -0.50 10.61
CA SER A 83 -6.08 -0.41 10.18
C SER A 83 -6.96 -1.50 10.78
N HIS A 84 -6.36 -2.62 11.21
CA HIS A 84 -7.06 -3.78 11.77
C HIS A 84 -6.25 -4.37 12.92
N PRO A 85 -6.87 -5.13 13.85
CA PRO A 85 -6.14 -5.93 14.81
C PRO A 85 -5.14 -6.88 14.11
N VAL A 86 -3.93 -6.93 14.64
CA VAL A 86 -2.84 -7.77 14.13
C VAL A 86 -2.43 -8.77 15.22
N PRO A 87 -2.25 -10.06 14.90
CA PRO A 87 -1.79 -11.05 15.88
C PRO A 87 -0.45 -10.67 16.51
N ASP A 88 -0.25 -11.02 17.78
CA ASP A 88 0.97 -10.68 18.53
C ASP A 88 2.26 -11.21 17.89
N GLU A 89 2.21 -12.41 17.30
CA GLU A 89 3.34 -13.00 16.57
C GLU A 89 3.73 -12.16 15.36
N CYS A 90 2.74 -11.67 14.61
CA CYS A 90 2.95 -10.78 13.48
C CYS A 90 3.53 -9.44 13.96
N VAL A 91 3.04 -8.87 15.06
CA VAL A 91 3.60 -7.63 15.64
C VAL A 91 5.06 -7.81 16.06
N LYS A 92 5.42 -8.96 16.63
CA LYS A 92 6.83 -9.28 16.94
C LYS A 92 7.67 -9.34 15.68
N GLN A 93 7.18 -10.01 14.64
CA GLN A 93 7.88 -10.13 13.37
C GLN A 93 8.07 -8.79 12.68
N ILE A 94 7.06 -7.91 12.66
CA ILE A 94 7.16 -6.54 12.09
C ILE A 94 8.31 -5.76 12.74
N LYS A 95 8.58 -5.98 14.04
CA LYS A 95 9.67 -5.30 14.78
C LYS A 95 11.04 -5.92 14.57
N GLN A 96 11.11 -7.18 14.13
CA GLN A 96 12.34 -7.96 14.01
C GLN A 96 12.83 -8.08 12.56
N ALA A 97 11.90 -8.02 11.60
CA ALA A 97 12.20 -8.13 10.19
C ALA A 97 13.13 -6.99 9.74
N ASN A 98 14.17 -7.36 8.99
CA ASN A 98 15.09 -6.41 8.40
C ASN A 98 14.57 -5.91 7.06
N ASN A 99 14.01 -6.82 6.25
CA ASN A 99 13.56 -6.54 4.90
C ASN A 99 12.08 -6.91 4.69
N GLY A 100 11.45 -6.17 3.78
CA GLY A 100 10.17 -6.50 3.19
C GLY A 100 10.28 -6.47 1.67
N LEU A 101 9.23 -6.96 1.00
CA LEU A 101 9.14 -6.93 -0.46
C LEU A 101 8.06 -5.92 -0.87
N THR A 102 8.48 -4.86 -1.55
CA THR A 102 7.63 -3.82 -2.11
C THR A 102 7.20 -4.18 -3.53
N VAL A 103 5.90 -4.10 -3.78
CA VAL A 103 5.29 -4.13 -5.10
C VAL A 103 4.95 -2.68 -5.47
N SER A 104 5.48 -2.21 -6.59
CA SER A 104 5.25 -0.85 -7.08
C SER A 104 4.59 -0.88 -8.47
N ILE A 105 3.47 -0.18 -8.63
CA ILE A 105 2.75 -0.09 -9.92
C ILE A 105 2.21 1.32 -10.16
N THR A 106 2.01 1.70 -11.42
CA THR A 106 1.12 2.83 -11.77
C THR A 106 -0.28 2.27 -12.02
N PHE A 107 -1.31 2.87 -11.42
CA PHE A 107 -2.69 2.40 -11.61
C PHE A 107 -3.19 2.68 -13.03
N ASN A 108 -3.93 1.72 -13.57
CA ASN A 108 -4.73 1.90 -14.77
C ASN A 108 -5.99 2.73 -14.43
N ASP A 109 -6.88 2.95 -15.40
CA ASP A 109 -8.08 3.78 -15.21
C ASP A 109 -9.09 3.16 -14.24
N ASP A 110 -9.13 1.83 -14.14
CA ASP A 110 -9.81 1.15 -13.05
C ASP A 110 -8.92 1.13 -11.80
N ILE A 111 -9.07 2.16 -10.96
CA ILE A 111 -8.31 2.38 -9.73
C ILE A 111 -8.54 1.24 -8.73
N LEU A 112 -9.79 0.78 -8.56
CA LEU A 112 -10.11 -0.26 -7.60
C LEU A 112 -9.52 -1.60 -8.04
N ALA A 113 -9.61 -1.92 -9.33
CA ALA A 113 -9.04 -3.14 -9.87
C ALA A 113 -7.51 -3.13 -9.82
N SER A 114 -6.88 -1.98 -10.06
CA SER A 114 -5.42 -1.82 -9.94
C SER A 114 -4.93 -2.03 -8.50
N HIS A 115 -5.63 -1.44 -7.53
CA HIS A 115 -5.32 -1.64 -6.11
C HIS A 115 -5.53 -3.09 -5.68
N HIS A 116 -6.64 -3.72 -6.11
CA HIS A 116 -6.92 -5.11 -5.79
C HIS A 116 -5.90 -6.07 -6.39
N PHE A 117 -5.47 -5.81 -7.64
CA PHE A 117 -4.38 -6.53 -8.28
C PHE A 117 -3.10 -6.46 -7.43
N GLN A 118 -2.69 -5.26 -7.01
CA GLN A 118 -1.48 -5.07 -6.22
C GLN A 118 -1.50 -5.89 -4.92
N LEU A 119 -2.63 -5.89 -4.22
CA LEU A 119 -2.83 -6.66 -2.98
C LEU A 119 -2.82 -8.18 -3.24
N LYS A 120 -3.50 -8.65 -4.30
CA LYS A 120 -3.52 -10.06 -4.68
C LYS A 120 -2.14 -10.56 -5.08
N LEU A 121 -1.39 -9.75 -5.84
CA LEU A 121 -0.04 -10.08 -6.24
C LEU A 121 0.87 -10.21 -5.01
N LEU A 122 0.78 -9.29 -4.07
CA LEU A 122 1.56 -9.35 -2.82
C LEU A 122 1.27 -10.63 -2.02
N ASN A 123 -0.01 -11.02 -1.91
CA ASN A 123 -0.42 -12.28 -1.27
C ASN A 123 0.05 -13.53 -2.02
N CYS A 124 0.19 -13.45 -3.34
CA CYS A 124 0.68 -14.55 -4.17
C CYS A 124 2.20 -14.74 -4.04
N ILE A 125 2.95 -13.65 -4.02
CA ILE A 125 4.41 -13.72 -4.08
C ILE A 125 5.08 -13.86 -2.70
N ILE A 126 4.35 -13.61 -1.61
CA ILE A 126 4.82 -13.82 -0.24
C ILE A 126 3.90 -14.86 0.43
N PRO A 127 4.35 -16.12 0.61
CA PRO A 127 3.50 -17.22 1.09
C PRO A 127 2.85 -16.96 2.45
N GLU A 128 3.60 -16.32 3.36
CA GLU A 128 3.14 -16.00 4.69
C GLU A 128 3.58 -14.60 5.09
N LEU A 129 2.59 -13.73 5.30
CA LEU A 129 2.79 -12.32 5.63
C LEU A 129 2.58 -12.08 7.13
N ALA A 130 3.46 -11.27 7.72
CA ALA A 130 3.27 -10.65 9.02
C ALA A 130 2.42 -9.38 8.91
N ALA A 131 2.58 -8.60 7.84
CA ALA A 131 1.81 -7.39 7.60
C ALA A 131 1.89 -6.91 6.15
N VAL A 132 0.97 -6.03 5.80
CA VAL A 132 1.03 -5.23 4.56
C VAL A 132 1.13 -3.77 4.92
N VAL A 133 2.04 -3.05 4.30
CA VAL A 133 2.31 -1.64 4.57
C VAL A 133 2.08 -0.85 3.31
N ASP A 134 1.08 0.02 3.32
CA ASP A 134 0.80 0.91 2.20
C ASP A 134 1.36 2.30 2.53
N PHE A 135 2.45 2.64 1.85
CA PHE A 135 3.15 3.92 2.05
C PHE A 135 2.35 5.12 1.56
N ASN A 136 1.43 4.91 0.60
CA ASN A 136 0.66 6.00 0.00
C ASN A 136 -0.41 6.53 0.96
N VAL A 137 -0.86 5.69 1.90
CA VAL A 137 -1.89 6.04 2.90
C VAL A 137 -1.37 6.01 4.34
N ARG A 138 -0.12 5.58 4.53
CA ARG A 138 0.58 5.43 5.81
C ARG A 138 -0.13 4.48 6.77
N ARG A 139 -0.56 3.33 6.25
CA ARG A 139 -1.29 2.31 7.02
C ARG A 139 -0.59 0.97 7.01
N ILE A 140 -0.77 0.23 8.10
CA ILE A 140 -0.39 -1.17 8.23
C ILE A 140 -1.66 -2.01 8.30
N PHE A 141 -1.80 -2.97 7.42
CA PHE A 141 -2.93 -3.88 7.35
C PHE A 141 -2.56 -5.26 7.87
N SER A 142 -3.55 -5.91 8.49
CA SER A 142 -3.44 -7.26 9.01
C SER A 142 -3.26 -8.27 7.86
N PRO A 143 -2.41 -9.29 8.02
CA PRO A 143 -2.26 -10.34 7.01
C PRO A 143 -3.55 -11.17 6.85
N LEU A 144 -4.38 -11.26 7.90
CA LEU A 144 -5.69 -11.91 7.82
C LEU A 144 -6.64 -11.16 6.90
N TRP A 145 -6.63 -9.82 6.98
CA TRP A 145 -7.40 -8.97 6.07
C TRP A 145 -6.92 -9.12 4.63
N LEU A 146 -5.60 -9.14 4.39
CA LEU A 146 -5.09 -9.34 3.04
C LEU A 146 -5.54 -10.68 2.46
N LYS A 147 -5.44 -11.78 3.22
CA LYS A 147 -5.91 -13.10 2.76
C LYS A 147 -7.38 -13.07 2.33
N GLN A 148 -8.24 -12.36 3.07
CA GLN A 148 -9.66 -12.20 2.73
C GLN A 148 -9.84 -11.35 1.46
N VAL A 149 -9.13 -10.22 1.34
CA VAL A 149 -9.18 -9.37 0.15
C VAL A 149 -8.66 -10.10 -1.09
N ALA A 150 -7.58 -10.87 -0.94
CA ALA A 150 -6.99 -11.64 -2.02
C ALA A 150 -7.88 -12.81 -2.46
N ALA A 151 -8.63 -13.43 -1.54
CA ALA A 151 -9.62 -14.46 -1.89
C ALA A 151 -10.91 -13.88 -2.50
N SER A 152 -11.20 -12.59 -2.26
CA SER A 152 -12.40 -11.94 -2.77
C SER A 152 -12.36 -11.74 -4.29
N ALA A 153 -13.52 -11.92 -4.93
CA ALA A 153 -13.74 -11.53 -6.33
C ALA A 153 -13.94 -10.01 -6.49
N VAL A 154 -14.27 -9.31 -5.41
CA VAL A 154 -14.58 -7.87 -5.37
C VAL A 154 -13.44 -7.11 -4.68
N ALA A 155 -13.05 -5.99 -5.27
CA ALA A 155 -12.02 -5.10 -4.75
C ALA A 155 -12.40 -4.52 -3.37
N PRO A 156 -11.42 -4.21 -2.51
CA PRO A 156 -11.69 -3.49 -1.28
C PRO A 156 -12.21 -2.08 -1.60
N GLY A 157 -13.00 -1.52 -0.68
CA GLY A 157 -13.63 -0.21 -0.89
C GLY A 157 -12.61 0.95 -0.99
N PRO A 158 -13.03 2.12 -1.51
CA PRO A 158 -12.16 3.29 -1.69
C PRO A 158 -11.46 3.78 -0.41
N ALA A 159 -12.02 3.50 0.76
CA ALA A 159 -11.44 3.86 2.07
C ALA A 159 -10.06 3.22 2.34
N TYR A 160 -9.66 2.22 1.56
CA TYR A 160 -8.33 1.61 1.64
C TYR A 160 -7.31 2.27 0.68
N ILE A 161 -7.76 3.16 -0.20
CA ILE A 161 -6.94 3.71 -1.28
C ILE A 161 -6.37 5.08 -0.92
N TYR A 162 -7.08 5.83 -0.08
CA TYR A 162 -6.59 7.09 0.47
C TYR A 162 -6.90 7.16 1.96
N SER A 163 -6.13 7.96 2.69
CA SER A 163 -6.41 8.29 4.08
C SER A 163 -6.71 9.78 4.23
N ILE A 164 -7.50 10.12 5.24
CA ILE A 164 -7.66 11.49 5.73
C ILE A 164 -6.95 11.55 7.08
N ASN A 165 -5.98 12.45 7.21
CA ASN A 165 -5.13 12.58 8.38
C ASN A 165 -5.29 13.96 8.99
N ILE A 166 -5.01 14.05 10.29
CA ILE A 166 -5.07 15.30 11.05
C ILE A 166 -3.75 15.49 11.79
N ALA A 167 -3.12 16.64 11.60
CA ALA A 167 -2.05 17.13 12.43
C ALA A 167 -2.55 18.33 13.26
N ALA A 168 -2.61 18.17 14.58
CA ALA A 168 -3.03 19.23 15.50
C ALA A 168 -1.83 20.07 15.94
N ASP A 169 -1.94 21.41 15.87
CA ASP A 169 -0.93 22.33 16.43
C ASP A 169 -1.22 22.56 17.91
N ARG A 170 -0.71 21.64 18.74
CA ARG A 170 -0.89 21.69 20.20
C ARG A 170 0.04 22.67 20.91
N GLU A 171 1.10 23.13 20.26
CA GLU A 171 2.12 23.99 20.88
C GLU A 171 1.83 25.49 20.67
N ASN A 172 1.21 25.88 19.55
CA ASN A 172 0.86 27.28 19.28
C ASN A 172 -0.60 27.65 19.58
N SER A 173 -1.41 26.70 20.07
CA SER A 173 -2.82 26.93 20.40
C SER A 173 -2.96 27.68 21.73
N SER A 174 -2.68 28.98 21.69
CA SER A 174 -2.72 29.87 22.86
C SER A 174 -4.12 30.43 23.19
N GLU A 175 -5.17 30.12 22.42
CA GLU A 175 -6.54 30.59 22.71
C GLU A 175 -7.60 29.57 22.28
N GLY A 176 -8.08 28.74 23.22
CA GLY A 176 -9.44 28.18 23.29
C GLY A 176 -10.03 27.33 22.14
N ALA A 177 -9.41 27.27 20.97
CA ALA A 177 -9.83 26.49 19.83
C ALA A 177 -8.59 25.86 19.18
N GLY A 178 -8.40 24.56 19.42
CA GLY A 178 -7.34 23.80 18.76
C GLY A 178 -7.42 23.97 17.25
N ARG A 179 -6.28 24.27 16.63
CA ARG A 179 -6.15 24.40 15.17
C ARG A 179 -5.51 23.15 14.61
N ALA A 180 -6.06 22.67 13.51
CA ALA A 180 -5.61 21.45 12.87
C ALA A 180 -5.41 21.63 11.37
N TRP A 181 -4.47 20.85 10.85
CA TRP A 181 -4.29 20.61 9.43
C TRP A 181 -4.90 19.26 9.08
N VAL A 182 -5.92 19.28 8.22
CA VAL A 182 -6.55 18.07 7.69
C VAL A 182 -6.05 17.86 6.27
N PHE A 183 -5.54 16.68 5.96
CA PHE A 183 -5.00 16.40 4.63
C PHE A 183 -5.26 14.97 4.18
N THR A 184 -5.42 14.78 2.87
CA THR A 184 -5.49 13.45 2.27
C THR A 184 -4.11 12.91 1.93
N GLN A 185 -3.98 11.59 1.88
CA GLN A 185 -2.82 10.92 1.27
C GLN A 185 -3.29 9.74 0.43
N GLY A 186 -2.77 9.61 -0.79
CA GLY A 186 -3.02 8.48 -1.70
C GLY A 186 -4.03 8.78 -2.81
N LEU A 187 -4.54 10.01 -2.90
CA LEU A 187 -5.36 10.45 -4.04
C LEU A 187 -4.50 10.62 -5.30
N ASN A 188 -3.22 10.97 -5.15
CA ASN A 188 -2.28 11.16 -6.26
C ASN A 188 -2.06 9.90 -7.11
N ARG A 189 -1.98 8.70 -6.52
CA ARG A 189 -1.87 7.41 -7.24
C ARG A 189 -3.12 7.08 -8.07
N CYS A 190 -4.22 7.77 -7.78
CA CYS A 190 -5.49 7.65 -8.49
C CYS A 190 -5.66 8.70 -9.60
N GLY A 191 -4.75 9.69 -9.68
CA GLY A 191 -4.86 10.80 -10.63
C GLY A 191 -5.76 11.94 -10.12
N PHE A 192 -5.86 12.08 -8.81
CA PHE A 192 -6.53 13.19 -8.14
C PHE A 192 -5.51 14.06 -7.38
N MET A 193 -5.86 15.30 -7.09
CA MET A 193 -5.05 16.15 -6.21
C MET A 193 -5.29 15.73 -4.76
N GLU A 194 -4.25 15.80 -3.94
CA GLU A 194 -4.44 15.77 -2.50
C GLU A 194 -5.21 17.02 -2.06
N LEU A 195 -6.11 16.86 -1.10
CA LEU A 195 -6.88 17.94 -0.50
C LEU A 195 -6.26 18.27 0.86
N GLU A 196 -6.05 19.57 1.10
CA GLU A 196 -5.55 20.07 2.37
C GLU A 196 -6.44 21.21 2.87
N VAL A 197 -6.85 21.12 4.14
CA VAL A 197 -7.55 22.18 4.87
C VAL A 197 -6.66 22.60 6.04
N ILE A 198 -6.12 23.80 5.93
CA ILE A 198 -5.22 24.39 6.93
C ILE A 198 -6.03 25.25 7.89
N ASN A 199 -5.62 25.29 9.16
CA ASN A 199 -6.22 26.13 10.20
C ASN A 199 -7.70 25.80 10.50
N ALA A 200 -8.07 24.53 10.32
CA ALA A 200 -9.38 24.02 10.69
C ALA A 200 -9.57 24.10 12.20
N GLU A 201 -10.78 24.47 12.65
CA GLU A 201 -11.14 24.41 14.07
C GLU A 201 -11.41 22.96 14.45
N GLU A 202 -10.67 22.42 15.42
CA GLU A 202 -10.79 21.01 15.84
C GLU A 202 -12.23 20.60 16.19
N LYS A 203 -12.99 21.48 16.84
CA LYS A 203 -14.40 21.23 17.19
C LYS A 203 -15.33 21.01 15.99
N ASN A 204 -14.91 21.40 14.79
CA ASN A 204 -15.68 21.26 13.56
C ASN A 204 -15.21 20.04 12.73
N ILE A 205 -14.24 19.28 13.23
CA ILE A 205 -13.74 18.09 12.56
C ILE A 205 -14.51 16.87 13.08
N ASP A 206 -15.63 16.58 12.42
CA ASP A 206 -16.41 15.37 12.67
C ASP A 206 -16.03 14.27 11.68
N PHE A 207 -15.66 13.10 12.19
CA PHE A 207 -15.48 11.91 11.36
C PHE A 207 -16.80 11.15 11.24
N TYR A 208 -17.48 11.29 10.10
CA TYR A 208 -18.57 10.37 9.71
C TYR A 208 -18.04 9.06 9.09
N ALA A 209 -16.74 8.83 9.14
CA ALA A 209 -16.08 7.74 8.42
C ALA A 209 -15.13 6.94 9.33
N THR A 210 -15.64 6.25 10.35
CA THR A 210 -14.99 5.08 10.96
C THR A 210 -15.98 4.33 11.86
N SER A 211 -16.74 3.41 11.27
CA SER A 211 -17.36 2.30 11.98
C SER A 211 -17.52 1.15 10.99
N ILE A 212 -16.42 0.42 10.75
CA ILE A 212 -16.45 -1.01 10.41
C ILE A 212 -15.26 -1.66 11.11
#